data_AF-A0A956BRX5-F1
#
_entry.id   AF-A0A956BRX5-F1
#
_cell.length_a   1.000
_cell.length_b   1.000
_cell.length_c   1.000
_cell.angle_alpha   90.00
_cell.angle_beta   90.00
_cell.angle_gamma   90.00
#
_symmetry.space_group_name_H-M   'P 1'
#
loop_
_entity.id
_entity.type
_entity.pdbx_description
1 polymer ?
#
loop_
_entity_poly.entity_id
_entity_poly.type
_entity_poly.pdbx_seq_one_letter_code
_entity_poly.pdbx_strand_id
1 'polypeptide(L)'
;MFNNFGRSLRADEHIAISRGPGTPTTTYDPAVRKRVVLSREATYEDRVEITGPVVQFDRERETFGVSDQGRTVVGSLKGLSEEQFRVIRQAAVHIDALQVRIVGTGAFDLNDRLVRLLGATDVDFAEDEDLREALSIEKRLAAIATLADGWLDGGGAAVSREGLAWLTQALTAAEGDGLPRPYLYPTPDGNVQAEWTFPDAEVSAFVDLSVRTASCVGVHIKSGAHLDGDFSLEVAEGTSLLAGFVARFAP
;
A
#
# COMPACT_ATOMS: atom_id res chain seq x y z
N MET A 1 -31.53 7.09 -9.68
CA MET A 1 -31.35 8.57 -9.68
C MET A 1 -30.94 9.12 -8.30
N PHE A 2 -31.25 8.45 -7.18
CA PHE A 2 -30.87 8.93 -5.82
C PHE A 2 -29.45 8.53 -5.34
N ASN A 3 -28.79 7.53 -5.94
CA ASN A 3 -27.47 7.08 -5.47
C ASN A 3 -26.36 8.13 -5.60
N ASN A 4 -26.46 9.04 -6.56
CA ASN A 4 -25.39 10.00 -6.85
C ASN A 4 -25.41 11.24 -5.95
N PHE A 5 -26.56 11.60 -5.37
CA PHE A 5 -26.68 12.81 -4.55
C PHE A 5 -26.16 12.56 -3.13
N GLY A 6 -25.20 13.39 -2.69
CA GLY A 6 -24.61 13.30 -1.35
C GLY A 6 -23.70 12.09 -1.09
N ARG A 7 -23.25 11.37 -2.13
CA ARG A 7 -22.33 10.22 -2.00
C ARG A 7 -20.94 10.60 -1.48
N SER A 8 -20.51 11.84 -1.71
CA SER A 8 -19.21 12.34 -1.27
C SER A 8 -19.21 12.90 0.15
N LEU A 9 -20.36 12.94 0.83
CA LEU A 9 -20.48 13.51 2.17
C LEU A 9 -19.75 12.62 3.18
N ARG A 10 -18.83 13.22 3.94
CA ARG A 10 -18.20 12.59 5.11
C ARG A 10 -19.18 12.48 6.27
N ALA A 11 -18.82 11.71 7.29
CA ALA A 11 -19.70 11.43 8.44
C ALA A 11 -20.13 12.71 9.21
N ASP A 12 -19.31 13.75 9.17
CA ASP A 12 -19.54 15.06 9.79
C ASP A 12 -20.15 16.10 8.83
N GLU A 13 -20.30 15.76 7.55
CA GLU A 13 -20.83 16.66 6.53
C GLU A 13 -22.35 16.48 6.34
N HIS A 14 -23.04 17.59 6.08
CA HIS A 14 -24.46 17.57 5.80
C HIS A 14 -24.89 18.71 4.87
N ILE A 15 -26.01 18.52 4.19
CA ILE A 15 -26.65 19.55 3.35
C ILE A 15 -27.86 20.08 4.11
N ALA A 16 -27.85 21.37 4.42
CA ALA A 16 -28.98 22.07 5.00
C ALA A 16 -29.92 22.59 3.89
N ILE A 17 -31.17 22.10 3.88
CA ILE A 17 -32.19 22.52 2.93
C ILE A 17 -33.19 23.42 3.66
N SER A 18 -33.30 24.68 3.21
CA SER A 18 -34.28 25.65 3.68
C SER A 18 -35.11 26.17 2.50
N ARG A 19 -36.41 26.40 2.72
CA ARG A 19 -37.33 26.94 1.68
C ARG A 19 -37.45 28.47 1.75
N GLY A 20 -36.73 29.11 2.65
CA GLY A 20 -36.74 30.56 2.84
C GLY A 20 -36.67 30.97 4.32
N PRO A 21 -36.65 32.29 4.60
CA PRO A 21 -36.57 32.83 5.95
C PRO A 21 -37.73 32.34 6.82
N GLY A 22 -37.43 31.78 8.00
CA GLY A 22 -38.43 31.28 8.96
C GLY A 22 -38.97 29.87 8.70
N THR A 23 -38.45 29.16 7.68
CA THR A 23 -38.83 27.75 7.45
C THR A 23 -37.91 26.78 8.20
N PRO A 24 -38.43 25.63 8.68
CA PRO A 24 -37.60 24.61 9.31
C PRO A 24 -36.51 24.13 8.34
N THR A 25 -35.26 24.23 8.76
CA THR A 25 -34.14 23.69 8.00
C THR A 25 -34.11 22.18 8.17
N THR A 26 -34.12 21.45 7.06
CA THR A 26 -33.98 19.98 7.08
C THR A 26 -32.54 19.61 6.75
N THR A 27 -31.97 18.71 7.54
CA THR A 27 -30.61 18.22 7.34
C THR A 27 -30.63 16.94 6.52
N TYR A 28 -29.84 16.92 5.45
CA TYR A 28 -29.55 15.72 4.66
C TYR A 28 -28.11 15.29 4.92
N ASP A 29 -27.95 14.20 5.65
CA ASP A 29 -26.68 13.61 6.05
C ASP A 29 -26.56 12.16 5.50
N PRO A 30 -25.41 11.47 5.68
CA PRO A 30 -25.25 10.09 5.22
C PRO A 30 -26.31 9.11 5.75
N ALA A 31 -26.79 9.29 6.98
CA ALA A 31 -27.81 8.42 7.59
C ALA A 31 -29.21 8.63 6.97
N VAL A 32 -29.57 9.88 6.68
CA VAL A 32 -30.80 10.25 5.95
C VAL A 32 -30.71 9.75 4.51
N ARG A 33 -29.57 9.93 3.84
CA ARG A 33 -29.32 9.38 2.49
C ARG A 33 -29.59 7.88 2.45
N LYS A 34 -28.93 7.11 3.33
CA LYS A 34 -29.08 5.65 3.41
C LYS A 34 -30.55 5.26 3.52
N ARG A 35 -31.30 5.89 4.43
CA ARG A 35 -32.73 5.62 4.65
C ARG A 35 -33.59 5.91 3.42
N VAL A 36 -33.33 7.02 2.73
CA VAL A 36 -34.08 7.42 1.52
C VAL A 36 -33.79 6.46 0.37
N VAL A 37 -32.54 6.10 0.13
CA VAL A 37 -32.17 5.14 -0.92
C VAL A 37 -32.82 3.79 -0.66
N LEU A 38 -32.68 3.26 0.57
CA LEU A 38 -33.22 1.95 0.93
C LEU A 38 -34.75 1.91 1.03
N SER A 39 -35.43 3.06 1.03
CA SER A 39 -36.89 3.10 0.91
C SER A 39 -37.41 2.76 -0.49
N ARG A 40 -36.51 2.73 -1.49
CA ARG A 40 -36.86 2.46 -2.90
C ARG A 40 -36.00 1.38 -3.55
N GLU A 41 -34.77 1.20 -3.09
CA GLU A 41 -33.79 0.27 -3.64
C GLU A 41 -33.40 -0.78 -2.59
N ALA A 42 -33.02 -1.98 -3.02
CA ALA A 42 -32.57 -3.04 -2.11
C ALA A 42 -31.16 -2.81 -1.55
N THR A 43 -30.36 -1.98 -2.23
CA THR A 43 -28.97 -1.67 -1.86
C THR A 43 -28.68 -0.19 -2.02
N TYR A 44 -27.74 0.33 -1.24
CA TYR A 44 -27.16 1.65 -1.44
C TYR A 44 -25.69 1.55 -1.85
N GLU A 45 -25.17 2.59 -2.49
CA GLU A 45 -23.78 2.64 -2.95
C GLU A 45 -22.91 3.48 -2.02
N ASP A 46 -21.70 2.97 -1.73
CA ASP A 46 -20.70 3.67 -0.93
C ASP A 46 -19.27 3.24 -1.29
N ARG A 47 -18.27 3.98 -0.78
CA ARG A 47 -16.86 3.62 -0.88
C ARG A 47 -16.61 2.31 -0.11
N VAL A 48 -15.76 1.46 -0.67
CA VAL A 48 -15.35 0.21 -0.05
C VAL A 48 -13.85 -0.03 -0.24
N GLU A 49 -13.24 -0.67 0.75
CA GLU A 49 -11.91 -1.23 0.69
C GLU A 49 -11.98 -2.70 1.13
N ILE A 50 -11.40 -3.59 0.33
CA ILE A 50 -11.44 -5.03 0.55
C ILE A 50 -10.03 -5.57 0.43
N THR A 51 -9.63 -6.43 1.37
CA THR A 51 -8.37 -7.16 1.32
C THR A 51 -8.62 -8.66 1.43
N GLY A 52 -8.08 -9.43 0.49
CA GLY A 52 -8.14 -10.89 0.56
C GLY A 52 -7.75 -11.58 -0.75
N PRO A 53 -7.75 -12.93 -0.77
CA PRO A 53 -7.38 -13.69 -1.96
C PRO A 53 -8.46 -13.61 -3.05
N VAL A 54 -8.05 -13.69 -4.31
CA VAL A 54 -8.96 -13.81 -5.45
C VAL A 54 -9.38 -15.28 -5.58
N VAL A 55 -10.58 -15.60 -5.10
CA VAL A 55 -11.12 -16.96 -5.02
C VAL A 55 -11.94 -17.40 -6.23
N GLN A 56 -12.27 -16.45 -7.12
CA GLN A 56 -12.99 -16.74 -8.35
C GLN A 56 -12.45 -15.86 -9.49
N PHE A 57 -12.25 -16.43 -10.66
CA PHE A 57 -11.90 -15.71 -11.88
C PHE A 57 -12.61 -16.37 -13.07
N ASP A 58 -13.53 -15.64 -13.70
CA ASP A 58 -14.34 -16.13 -14.82
C ASP A 58 -14.18 -15.16 -16.01
N ARG A 59 -13.37 -15.57 -16.98
CA ARG A 59 -13.07 -14.76 -18.17
C ARG A 59 -14.26 -14.67 -19.13
N GLU A 60 -15.11 -15.69 -19.18
CA GLU A 60 -16.27 -15.70 -20.06
C GLU A 60 -17.36 -14.77 -19.54
N ARG A 61 -17.58 -14.78 -18.21
CA ARG A 61 -18.53 -13.86 -17.56
C ARG A 61 -17.94 -12.48 -17.27
N GLU A 62 -16.64 -12.31 -17.48
CA GLU A 62 -15.88 -11.09 -17.19
C GLU A 62 -16.03 -10.66 -15.72
N THR A 63 -15.91 -11.62 -14.80
CA THR A 63 -16.04 -11.41 -13.36
C THR A 63 -14.88 -12.01 -12.57
N PHE A 64 -14.66 -11.47 -11.37
CA PHE A 64 -13.78 -12.04 -10.36
C PHE A 64 -14.46 -12.02 -8.99
N GLY A 65 -13.96 -12.80 -8.05
CA GLY A 65 -14.44 -12.84 -6.67
C GLY A 65 -13.29 -12.77 -5.69
N VAL A 66 -13.38 -11.89 -4.70
CA VAL A 66 -12.41 -11.77 -3.61
C VAL A 66 -13.04 -12.28 -2.32
N SER A 67 -12.29 -13.05 -1.54
CA SER A 67 -12.74 -13.48 -0.21
C SER A 67 -12.52 -12.36 0.81
N ASP A 68 -13.60 -11.78 1.30
CA ASP A 68 -13.64 -10.78 2.37
C ASP A 68 -14.31 -11.38 3.60
N GLN A 69 -13.56 -11.52 4.70
CA GLN A 69 -14.05 -12.11 5.97
C GLN A 69 -14.78 -13.45 5.76
N GLY A 70 -14.23 -14.30 4.88
CA GLY A 70 -14.78 -15.62 4.55
C GLY A 70 -15.98 -15.62 3.59
N ARG A 71 -16.33 -14.47 3.00
CA ARG A 71 -17.40 -14.35 2.00
C ARG A 71 -16.83 -13.92 0.65
N THR A 72 -17.32 -14.50 -0.43
CA THR A 72 -16.94 -14.08 -1.78
C THR A 72 -17.71 -12.81 -2.18
N VAL A 73 -16.98 -11.73 -2.40
CA VAL A 73 -17.48 -10.48 -2.99
C VAL A 73 -17.17 -10.49 -4.47
N VAL A 74 -18.21 -10.47 -5.30
CA VAL A 74 -18.06 -10.50 -6.77
C VAL A 74 -17.87 -9.09 -7.32
N GLY A 75 -16.89 -8.94 -8.22
CA GLY A 75 -16.60 -7.74 -8.99
C GLY A 75 -16.55 -8.01 -10.50
N SER A 76 -16.52 -6.92 -11.28
CA SER A 76 -16.45 -6.95 -12.74
C SER A 76 -15.01 -6.76 -13.22
N LEU A 77 -14.56 -7.58 -14.17
CA LEU A 77 -13.30 -7.36 -14.89
C LEU A 77 -13.41 -6.18 -15.87
N LYS A 78 -14.62 -5.82 -16.29
CA LYS A 78 -14.84 -4.63 -17.15
C LYS A 78 -14.51 -3.36 -16.39
N GLY A 79 -13.78 -2.47 -17.05
CA GLY A 79 -13.41 -1.17 -16.52
C GLY A 79 -12.16 -1.18 -15.66
N LEU A 80 -11.54 -2.34 -15.43
CA LEU A 80 -10.19 -2.41 -14.89
C LEU A 80 -9.17 -1.91 -15.92
N SER A 81 -8.12 -1.24 -15.46
CA SER A 81 -6.93 -0.99 -16.29
C SER A 81 -6.19 -2.31 -16.57
N GLU A 82 -5.30 -2.31 -17.57
CA GLU A 82 -4.45 -3.47 -17.88
C GLU A 82 -3.62 -3.92 -16.66
N GLU A 83 -3.16 -2.95 -15.86
CA GLU A 83 -2.41 -3.21 -14.62
C GLU A 83 -3.28 -3.87 -13.54
N GLN A 84 -4.46 -3.31 -13.28
CA GLN A 84 -5.40 -3.87 -12.30
C GLN A 84 -5.85 -5.28 -12.71
N PHE A 85 -6.11 -5.48 -14.00
CA PHE A 85 -6.43 -6.79 -14.55
C PHE A 85 -5.28 -7.80 -14.36
N ARG A 86 -4.04 -7.38 -14.58
CA ARG A 86 -2.83 -8.20 -14.36
C ARG A 86 -2.74 -8.65 -12.89
N VAL A 87 -2.94 -7.75 -11.94
CA VAL A 87 -2.92 -8.06 -10.49
C VAL A 87 -3.99 -9.10 -10.15
N ILE A 88 -5.25 -8.87 -10.54
CA ILE A 88 -6.35 -9.82 -10.28
C ILE A 88 -6.07 -11.19 -10.90
N ARG A 89 -5.59 -11.22 -12.15
CA ARG A 89 -5.27 -12.48 -12.85
C ARG A 89 -4.15 -13.23 -12.14
N GLN A 90 -3.09 -12.56 -11.74
CA GLN A 90 -1.95 -13.19 -11.08
C GLN A 90 -2.32 -13.71 -9.69
N ALA A 91 -3.10 -12.95 -8.93
CA ALA A 91 -3.63 -13.38 -7.63
C ALA A 91 -4.57 -14.58 -7.77
N ALA A 92 -5.42 -14.63 -8.80
CA ALA A 92 -6.30 -15.78 -9.06
C ALA A 92 -5.54 -17.07 -9.35
N VAL A 93 -4.36 -16.98 -9.98
CA VAL A 93 -3.47 -18.14 -10.23
C VAL A 93 -2.79 -18.62 -8.95
N HIS A 94 -2.54 -17.72 -8.00
CA HIS A 94 -1.80 -17.99 -6.75
C HIS A 94 -2.66 -17.69 -5.52
N ILE A 95 -3.87 -18.26 -5.50
CA ILE A 95 -4.90 -18.00 -4.48
C ILE A 95 -4.40 -18.14 -3.03
N ASP A 96 -3.47 -19.06 -2.77
CA ASP A 96 -2.93 -19.35 -1.44
C ASP A 96 -1.72 -18.48 -1.06
N ALA A 97 -1.16 -17.73 -2.01
CA ALA A 97 0.08 -16.98 -1.85
C ALA A 97 -0.09 -15.47 -1.98
N LEU A 98 -1.08 -15.03 -2.76
CA LEU A 98 -1.28 -13.62 -3.09
C LEU A 98 -2.65 -13.14 -2.63
N GLN A 99 -2.64 -12.05 -1.88
CA GLN A 99 -3.84 -11.29 -1.55
C GLN A 99 -3.89 -10.03 -2.41
N VAL A 100 -5.08 -9.49 -2.62
CA VAL A 100 -5.29 -8.22 -3.31
C VAL A 100 -5.97 -7.24 -2.37
N ARG A 101 -5.59 -5.97 -2.48
CA ARG A 101 -6.27 -4.84 -1.88
C ARG A 101 -7.04 -4.12 -2.99
N ILE A 102 -8.34 -3.93 -2.80
CA ILE A 102 -9.22 -3.29 -3.78
C ILE A 102 -9.93 -2.13 -3.12
N VAL A 103 -9.77 -0.92 -3.68
CA VAL A 103 -10.55 0.25 -3.31
C VAL A 103 -11.50 0.61 -4.44
N GLY A 104 -12.75 0.92 -4.11
CA GLY A 104 -13.73 1.28 -5.12
C GLY A 104 -15.10 1.62 -4.57
N THR A 105 -16.13 1.33 -5.37
CA THR A 105 -17.54 1.51 -4.99
C THR A 105 -18.21 0.15 -4.81
N GLY A 106 -18.82 -0.05 -3.65
CA GLY A 106 -19.58 -1.24 -3.29
C GLY A 106 -21.08 -0.98 -3.28
N ALA A 107 -21.87 -2.03 -3.50
CA ALA A 107 -23.31 -2.04 -3.19
C ALA A 107 -23.53 -2.74 -1.85
N PHE A 108 -24.20 -2.06 -0.92
CA PHE A 108 -24.42 -2.52 0.45
C PHE A 108 -25.90 -2.75 0.71
N ASP A 109 -26.23 -3.78 1.48
CA ASP A 109 -27.60 -4.06 1.91
C ASP A 109 -28.05 -3.15 3.08
N LEU A 110 -29.25 -3.40 3.59
CA LEU A 110 -29.83 -2.66 4.72
C LEU A 110 -28.97 -2.72 6.01
N ASN A 111 -28.17 -3.78 6.17
CA ASN A 111 -27.34 -4.08 7.33
C ASN A 111 -25.88 -3.68 7.12
N ASP A 112 -25.59 -2.80 6.15
CA ASP A 112 -24.23 -2.36 5.79
C ASP A 112 -23.32 -3.51 5.33
N ARG A 113 -23.91 -4.61 4.84
CA ARG A 113 -23.14 -5.73 4.30
C ARG A 113 -22.88 -5.48 2.83
N LEU A 114 -21.60 -5.55 2.46
CA LEU A 114 -21.19 -5.51 1.06
C LEU A 114 -21.77 -6.72 0.30
N VAL A 115 -22.56 -6.44 -0.74
CA VAL A 115 -23.22 -7.44 -1.59
C VAL A 115 -22.38 -7.72 -2.84
N ARG A 116 -21.81 -6.66 -3.45
CA ARG A 116 -20.95 -6.78 -4.63
C ARG A 116 -20.10 -5.52 -4.82
N LEU A 117 -18.99 -5.67 -5.54
CA LEU A 117 -18.18 -4.56 -6.02
C LEU A 117 -18.76 -4.04 -7.34
N LEU A 118 -19.06 -2.74 -7.41
CA LEU A 118 -19.58 -2.09 -8.62
C LEU A 118 -18.47 -1.58 -9.55
N GLY A 119 -17.31 -1.24 -8.98
CA GLY A 119 -16.13 -0.84 -9.73
C GLY A 119 -14.94 -0.66 -8.80
N ALA A 120 -13.74 -0.93 -9.32
CA ALA A 120 -12.48 -0.67 -8.63
C ALA A 120 -11.87 0.63 -9.16
N THR A 121 -11.46 1.50 -8.24
CA THR A 121 -10.64 2.68 -8.56
C THR A 121 -9.16 2.35 -8.44
N ASP A 122 -8.82 1.39 -7.59
CA ASP A 122 -7.44 1.01 -7.28
C ASP A 122 -7.38 -0.49 -6.93
N VAL A 123 -6.35 -1.18 -7.43
CA VAL A 123 -6.14 -2.62 -7.22
C VAL A 123 -4.65 -2.90 -7.19
N ASP A 124 -4.17 -3.37 -6.04
CA ASP A 124 -2.79 -3.79 -5.84
C ASP A 124 -2.74 -5.17 -5.18
N PHE A 125 -1.56 -5.79 -5.18
CA PHE A 125 -1.32 -6.86 -4.22
C PHE A 125 -1.42 -6.29 -2.81
N ALA A 126 -2.15 -6.98 -1.95
CA ALA A 126 -2.09 -6.66 -0.55
C ALA A 126 -0.71 -7.12 -0.06
N GLU A 127 0.13 -6.17 0.33
CA GLU A 127 1.26 -6.48 1.18
C GLU A 127 0.69 -7.11 2.45
N ASP A 128 1.22 -8.26 2.83
CA ASP A 128 0.87 -8.91 4.10
C ASP A 128 1.05 -7.86 5.22
N GLU A 129 0.01 -7.56 5.98
CA GLU A 129 0.08 -6.53 7.03
C GLU A 129 1.18 -6.86 8.05
N ASP A 130 1.44 -8.16 8.28
CA ASP A 130 2.56 -8.62 9.10
C ASP A 130 3.91 -8.31 8.44
N LEU A 131 4.01 -8.45 7.11
CA LEU A 131 5.20 -8.05 6.35
C LEU A 131 5.37 -6.53 6.33
N ARG A 132 4.28 -5.78 6.18
CA ARG A 132 4.27 -4.31 6.18
C ARG A 132 4.76 -3.76 7.51
N GLU A 133 4.29 -4.37 8.59
CA GLU A 133 4.72 -4.12 9.96
C GLU A 133 6.19 -4.53 10.18
N ALA A 134 6.58 -5.73 9.72
CA ALA A 134 7.94 -6.23 9.83
C ALA A 134 8.96 -5.38 9.06
N LEU A 135 8.54 -4.78 7.95
CA LEU A 135 9.34 -3.89 7.11
C LEU A 135 9.14 -2.41 7.42
N SER A 136 8.49 -2.07 8.55
CA SER A 136 8.41 -0.68 9.01
C SER A 136 9.82 -0.11 9.23
N ILE A 137 10.20 0.89 8.42
CA ILE A 137 11.48 1.59 8.50
C ILE A 137 11.74 2.07 9.93
N GLU A 138 10.75 2.74 10.52
CA GLU A 138 10.80 3.30 11.86
C GLU A 138 11.07 2.23 12.92
N LYS A 139 10.33 1.10 12.88
CA LYS A 139 10.48 0.02 13.86
C LYS A 139 11.80 -0.71 13.72
N ARG A 140 12.25 -0.95 12.48
CA ARG A 140 13.53 -1.61 12.20
C ARG A 140 14.71 -0.76 12.65
N LEU A 141 14.73 0.53 12.30
CA LEU A 141 15.81 1.43 12.73
C LEU A 141 15.78 1.69 14.25
N ALA A 142 14.59 1.73 14.86
CA ALA A 142 14.46 1.78 16.32
C ALA A 142 15.03 0.52 17.00
N ALA A 143 14.78 -0.66 16.44
CA ALA A 143 15.37 -1.91 16.94
C ALA A 143 16.90 -1.90 16.81
N ILE A 144 17.43 -1.46 15.67
CA ILE A 144 18.88 -1.29 15.45
C ILE A 144 19.49 -0.32 16.49
N ALA A 145 18.78 0.75 16.85
CA ALA A 145 19.24 1.70 17.87
C ALA A 145 19.34 1.13 19.30
N THR A 146 18.85 -0.10 19.53
CA THR A 146 18.99 -0.79 20.83
C THR A 146 20.28 -1.61 20.95
N LEU A 147 20.98 -1.83 19.84
CA LEU A 147 22.22 -2.59 19.82
C LEU A 147 23.33 -1.81 20.52
N ALA A 148 24.03 -2.49 21.42
CA ALA A 148 25.22 -1.97 22.09
C ALA A 148 26.49 -2.44 21.37
N ASP A 149 27.63 -1.83 21.67
CA ASP A 149 28.92 -2.33 21.22
C ASP A 149 29.09 -3.80 21.65
N GLY A 150 29.64 -4.63 20.76
CA GLY A 150 29.81 -6.06 21.01
C GLY A 150 28.61 -6.94 20.65
N TRP A 151 27.58 -6.39 19.99
CA TRP A 151 26.34 -7.12 19.65
C TRP A 151 26.54 -8.33 18.72
N LEU A 152 27.65 -8.40 17.99
CA LEU A 152 27.99 -9.48 17.06
C LEU A 152 29.16 -10.29 17.60
N ASP A 153 28.88 -11.29 18.43
CA ASP A 153 29.88 -12.20 19.02
C ASP A 153 31.06 -11.47 19.72
N GLY A 154 30.77 -10.35 20.38
CA GLY A 154 31.76 -9.50 21.03
C GLY A 154 32.43 -8.47 20.11
N GLY A 155 32.10 -8.48 18.82
CA GLY A 155 32.36 -7.41 17.84
C GLY A 155 31.10 -6.61 17.49
N GLY A 156 31.19 -5.74 16.49
CA GLY A 156 30.08 -4.89 16.06
C GLY A 156 29.97 -3.59 16.87
N ALA A 157 29.96 -2.47 16.17
CA ALA A 157 29.76 -1.15 16.76
C ALA A 157 28.27 -0.82 16.89
N ALA A 158 27.91 -0.12 17.97
CA ALA A 158 26.60 0.49 18.10
C ALA A 158 26.39 1.53 16.98
N VAL A 159 25.21 1.50 16.38
CA VAL A 159 24.86 2.42 15.28
C VAL A 159 24.45 3.78 15.86
N SER A 160 24.91 4.86 15.22
CA SER A 160 24.62 6.24 15.67
C SER A 160 23.12 6.53 15.73
N ARG A 161 22.60 6.91 16.92
CA ARG A 161 21.19 7.28 17.09
C ARG A 161 20.78 8.47 16.24
N GLU A 162 21.66 9.46 16.11
CA GLU A 162 21.44 10.63 15.25
C GLU A 162 21.42 10.22 13.78
N GLY A 163 22.37 9.35 13.37
CA GLY A 163 22.41 8.80 12.02
C GLY A 163 21.14 7.99 11.68
N LEU A 164 20.65 7.17 12.60
CA LEU A 164 19.42 6.39 12.42
C LEU A 164 18.16 7.27 12.33
N ALA A 165 18.08 8.33 13.14
CA ALA A 165 16.98 9.29 13.08
C ALA A 165 16.96 10.03 11.73
N TRP A 166 18.13 10.42 11.23
CA TRP A 166 18.28 10.98 9.90
C TRP A 166 17.88 9.98 8.80
N LEU A 167 18.39 8.74 8.87
CA LEU A 167 18.11 7.72 7.87
C LEU A 167 16.62 7.36 7.82
N THR A 168 15.94 7.36 8.98
CA THR A 168 14.49 7.20 9.07
C THR A 168 13.79 8.24 8.20
N GLN A 169 14.13 9.52 8.34
CA GLN A 169 13.53 10.59 7.55
C GLN A 169 13.82 10.45 6.06
N ALA A 170 15.07 10.12 5.69
CA ALA A 170 15.47 9.97 4.30
C ALA A 170 14.74 8.80 3.60
N LEU A 171 14.64 7.64 4.26
CA LEU A 171 13.96 6.48 3.70
C LEU A 171 12.44 6.63 3.69
N THR A 172 11.82 7.25 4.71
CA THR A 172 10.38 7.54 4.69
C THR A 172 10.01 8.53 3.57
N ALA A 173 10.87 9.52 3.31
CA ALA A 173 10.68 10.43 2.18
C ALA A 173 10.80 9.68 0.85
N ALA A 174 11.84 8.84 0.70
CA ALA A 174 12.02 8.03 -0.50
C ALA A 174 10.87 7.02 -0.71
N GLU A 175 10.33 6.44 0.36
CA GLU A 175 9.13 5.58 0.32
C GLU A 175 7.92 6.37 -0.23
N GLY A 176 7.74 7.61 0.21
CA GLY A 176 6.72 8.52 -0.33
C GLY A 176 6.88 8.82 -1.82
N ASP A 177 8.11 8.73 -2.33
CA ASP A 177 8.46 8.87 -3.75
C ASP A 177 8.43 7.54 -4.53
N GLY A 178 7.98 6.44 -3.91
CA GLY A 178 7.80 5.13 -4.55
C GLY A 178 8.96 4.16 -4.37
N LEU A 179 9.91 4.42 -3.47
CA LEU A 179 10.90 3.42 -3.06
C LEU A 179 10.18 2.26 -2.33
N PRO A 180 10.32 0.99 -2.78
CA PRO A 180 9.79 -0.15 -2.04
C PRO A 180 10.45 -0.25 -0.65
N ARG A 181 9.75 -0.81 0.34
CA ARG A 181 10.33 -0.95 1.69
C ARG A 181 11.48 -1.97 1.69
N PRO A 182 12.67 -1.61 2.19
CA PRO A 182 13.78 -2.55 2.30
C PRO A 182 13.72 -3.42 3.56
N TYR A 183 14.39 -4.57 3.50
CA TYR A 183 14.93 -5.19 4.69
C TYR A 183 16.11 -4.35 5.21
N LEU A 184 16.12 -4.04 6.50
CA LEU A 184 17.15 -3.18 7.11
C LEU A 184 17.95 -3.97 8.15
N TYR A 185 19.27 -3.92 8.03
CA TYR A 185 20.22 -4.62 8.90
C TYR A 185 21.33 -3.68 9.39
N PRO A 186 21.81 -3.83 10.64
CA PRO A 186 23.03 -3.16 11.09
C PRO A 186 24.26 -3.80 10.44
N THR A 187 25.30 -3.01 10.20
CA THR A 187 26.61 -3.54 9.81
C THR A 187 27.56 -3.57 11.01
N PRO A 188 28.59 -4.44 10.99
CA PRO A 188 29.58 -4.51 12.08
C PRO A 188 30.29 -3.17 12.33
N ASP A 189 30.41 -2.32 11.33
CA ASP A 189 31.13 -1.03 11.41
C ASP A 189 30.23 0.13 11.87
N GLY A 190 29.00 -0.15 12.32
CA GLY A 190 28.09 0.87 12.86
C GLY A 190 27.31 1.64 11.80
N ASN A 191 27.12 1.04 10.61
CA ASN A 191 26.33 1.56 9.49
C ASN A 191 25.06 0.70 9.27
N VAL A 192 24.33 0.95 8.17
CA VAL A 192 23.09 0.22 7.84
C VAL A 192 23.15 -0.35 6.43
N GLN A 193 22.70 -1.58 6.26
CA GLN A 193 22.46 -2.24 4.98
C GLN A 193 20.95 -2.28 4.70
N ALA A 194 20.56 -1.86 3.51
CA ALA A 194 19.20 -1.98 2.99
C ALA A 194 19.17 -2.99 1.83
N GLU A 195 18.18 -3.89 1.81
CA GLU A 195 18.07 -4.93 0.78
C GLU A 195 16.64 -5.03 0.24
N TRP A 196 16.53 -5.26 -1.07
CA TRP A 196 15.30 -5.50 -1.80
C TRP A 196 15.43 -6.77 -2.62
N THR A 197 14.42 -7.63 -2.52
CA THR A 197 14.32 -8.87 -3.29
C THR A 197 13.15 -8.76 -4.26
N PHE A 198 13.42 -8.98 -5.55
CA PHE A 198 12.46 -9.05 -6.63
C PHE A 198 12.50 -10.44 -7.29
N PRO A 199 11.47 -10.84 -8.07
CA PRO A 199 11.41 -12.19 -8.64
C PRO A 199 12.65 -12.59 -9.48
N ASP A 200 13.28 -11.63 -10.15
CA ASP A 200 14.42 -11.87 -11.05
C ASP A 200 15.66 -11.01 -10.69
N ALA A 201 15.65 -10.31 -9.56
CA ALA A 201 16.73 -9.42 -9.16
C ALA A 201 16.87 -9.26 -7.65
N GLU A 202 18.10 -9.01 -7.20
CA GLU A 202 18.42 -8.60 -5.83
C GLU A 202 19.06 -7.21 -5.87
N VAL A 203 18.67 -6.34 -4.95
CA VAL A 203 19.28 -5.01 -4.79
C VAL A 203 19.74 -4.84 -3.35
N SER A 204 20.96 -4.32 -3.20
CA SER A 204 21.62 -4.09 -1.91
C SER A 204 22.14 -2.67 -1.88
N ALA A 205 21.91 -1.93 -0.80
CA ALA A 205 22.44 -0.60 -0.57
C ALA A 205 23.14 -0.54 0.79
N PHE A 206 24.46 -0.28 0.76
CA PHE A 206 25.22 0.07 1.94
C PHE A 206 25.07 1.56 2.22
N VAL A 207 24.55 1.92 3.39
CA VAL A 207 24.36 3.31 3.80
C VAL A 207 25.43 3.71 4.80
N ASP A 208 26.31 4.60 4.38
CA ASP A 208 27.27 5.25 5.27
C ASP A 208 26.57 6.42 5.99
N LEU A 209 26.37 6.27 7.31
CA LEU A 209 25.69 7.26 8.13
C LEU A 209 26.53 8.51 8.41
N SER A 210 27.86 8.42 8.26
CA SER A 210 28.78 9.52 8.53
C SER A 210 28.82 10.54 7.39
N VAL A 211 28.78 10.04 6.15
CA VAL A 211 28.75 10.89 4.94
C VAL A 211 27.38 10.91 4.26
N ARG A 212 26.41 10.16 4.79
CA ARG A 212 25.00 10.18 4.36
C ARG A 212 24.82 9.81 2.89
N THR A 213 25.54 8.78 2.47
CA THR A 213 25.49 8.25 1.10
C THR A 213 25.06 6.78 1.09
N ALA A 214 24.40 6.37 0.02
CA ALA A 214 24.10 4.97 -0.27
C ALA A 214 24.88 4.48 -1.49
N SER A 215 25.68 3.43 -1.30
CA SER A 215 26.33 2.68 -2.39
C SER A 215 25.52 1.44 -2.69
N CYS A 216 25.00 1.35 -3.90
CA CYS A 216 24.03 0.36 -4.32
C CYS A 216 24.60 -0.59 -5.36
N VAL A 217 24.21 -1.86 -5.26
CA VAL A 217 24.47 -2.91 -6.26
C VAL A 217 23.15 -3.62 -6.51
N GLY A 218 22.71 -3.67 -7.76
CA GLY A 218 21.56 -4.45 -8.19
C GLY A 218 21.98 -5.51 -9.19
N VAL A 219 21.52 -6.75 -9.02
CA VAL A 219 21.92 -7.92 -9.82
C VAL A 219 20.69 -8.65 -10.34
N HIS A 220 20.63 -8.89 -11.65
CA HIS A 220 19.66 -9.81 -12.24
C HIS A 220 20.12 -11.27 -12.06
N ILE A 221 19.32 -12.06 -11.35
CA ILE A 221 19.70 -13.39 -10.85
C ILE A 221 20.04 -14.35 -12.01
N LYS A 222 19.27 -14.30 -13.10
CA LYS A 222 19.42 -15.23 -14.23
C LYS A 222 20.59 -14.89 -15.15
N SER A 223 20.80 -13.61 -15.42
CA SER A 223 21.80 -13.15 -16.39
C SER A 223 23.14 -12.81 -15.74
N GLY A 224 23.17 -12.56 -14.42
CA GLY A 224 24.32 -12.02 -13.71
C GLY A 224 24.64 -10.57 -14.09
N ALA A 225 23.80 -9.91 -14.91
CA ALA A 225 23.95 -8.51 -15.21
C ALA A 225 23.75 -7.70 -13.93
N HIS A 226 24.65 -6.75 -13.67
CA HIS A 226 24.56 -5.89 -12.50
C HIS A 226 24.67 -4.41 -12.89
N LEU A 227 24.16 -3.58 -12.00
CA LEU A 227 24.29 -2.13 -12.05
C LEU A 227 24.72 -1.66 -10.67
N ASP A 228 25.66 -0.72 -10.64
CA ASP A 228 26.10 -0.05 -9.42
C ASP A 228 25.65 1.41 -9.44
N GLY A 229 25.49 2.02 -8.27
CA GLY A 229 25.14 3.43 -8.16
C GLY A 229 25.45 4.00 -6.78
N ASP A 230 25.92 5.24 -6.74
CA ASP A 230 26.18 5.99 -5.51
C ASP A 230 25.26 7.19 -5.43
N PHE A 231 24.59 7.36 -4.29
CA PHE A 231 23.57 8.39 -4.09
C PHE A 231 23.83 9.16 -2.80
N SER A 232 23.85 10.49 -2.87
CA SER A 232 23.80 11.34 -1.68
C SER A 232 22.38 11.40 -1.16
N LEU A 233 22.15 10.95 0.07
CA LEU A 233 20.83 10.97 0.69
C LEU A 233 20.58 12.28 1.47
N GLU A 234 21.48 13.26 1.39
CA GLU A 234 21.30 14.57 2.03
C GLU A 234 20.34 15.48 1.26
N VAL A 235 20.15 15.21 -0.04
CA VAL A 235 19.32 16.01 -0.92
C VAL A 235 18.17 15.18 -1.46
N ALA A 236 17.00 15.80 -1.59
CA ALA A 236 15.78 15.13 -2.08
C ALA A 236 15.99 14.48 -3.47
N GLU A 237 16.78 15.13 -4.34
CA GLU A 237 17.11 14.57 -5.65
C GLU A 237 17.82 13.20 -5.52
N GLY A 238 18.74 13.06 -4.56
CA GLY A 238 19.47 11.81 -4.39
C GLY A 238 18.63 10.69 -3.77
N THR A 239 17.68 11.00 -2.88
CA THR A 239 16.70 10.02 -2.42
C THR A 239 15.76 9.57 -3.54
N SER A 240 15.32 10.48 -4.42
CA SER A 240 14.52 10.11 -5.59
C SER A 240 15.33 9.32 -6.63
N LEU A 241 16.63 9.61 -6.79
CA LEU A 241 17.53 8.83 -7.65
C LEU A 241 17.73 7.41 -7.11
N LEU A 242 17.84 7.23 -5.79
CA LEU A 242 17.85 5.91 -5.15
C LEU A 242 16.56 5.13 -5.47
N ALA A 243 15.40 5.75 -5.28
CA ALA A 243 14.10 5.14 -5.62
C ALA A 243 14.05 4.72 -7.10
N GLY A 244 14.47 5.62 -8.00
CA GLY A 244 14.54 5.35 -9.43
C GLY A 244 15.57 4.27 -9.81
N PHE A 245 16.64 4.08 -9.04
CA PHE A 245 17.59 2.99 -9.24
C PHE A 245 16.96 1.65 -8.87
N VAL A 246 16.35 1.55 -7.69
CA VAL A 246 15.69 0.32 -7.21
C VAL A 246 14.54 -0.09 -8.12
N ALA A 247 13.75 0.88 -8.60
CA ALA A 247 12.63 0.66 -9.51
C ALA A 247 13.02 0.02 -10.85
N ARG A 248 14.29 0.08 -11.28
CA ARG A 248 14.77 -0.61 -12.50
C ARG A 248 14.75 -2.14 -12.37
N PHE A 249 14.71 -2.65 -11.14
CA PHE A 249 14.71 -4.06 -10.81
C PHE A 249 13.33 -4.57 -10.38
N ALA A 250 12.41 -3.65 -10.06
CA ALA A 250 11.03 -3.96 -9.74
C ALA A 250 10.26 -4.46 -11.00
N PRO A 251 9.30 -5.38 -10.84
CA PRO A 251 8.54 -5.98 -11.95
C PRO A 251 7.51 -5.04 -12.62
#